data_AF-A0A562JAN5-F1
#
_entry.id   AF-A0A562JAN5-F1
#
_cell.length_a   1.000
_cell.length_b   1.000
_cell.length_c   1.000
_cell.angle_alpha   90.00
_cell.angle_beta   90.00
_cell.angle_gamma   90.00
#
_symmetry.space_group_name_H-M   'P 1'
#
loop_
_entity.id
_entity.type
_entity.pdbx_description
1 polymer ?
#
loop_
_entity_poly.entity_id
_entity_poly.type
_entity_poly.pdbx_seq_one_letter_code
_entity_poly.pdbx_strand_id
1 'polypeptide(L)' 'MNAQRIILALVFFIVLLDSLAKFIFEGFSLKTLLLLLATVAIVVFLWLLPNKKD' A
#
# COMPACT_ATOMS: atom_id res chain seq x y z
N MET A 1 21.27 -0.37 -1.53
CA MET A 1 19.84 -0.71 -1.71
C MET A 1 19.04 0.12 -0.72
N ASN A 2 18.43 1.20 -1.21
CA ASN A 2 18.01 2.38 -0.42
C ASN A 2 16.94 2.06 0.62
N ALA A 3 17.14 2.52 1.85
CA ALA A 3 16.18 2.43 2.96
C ALA A 3 14.74 2.84 2.58
N GLN A 4 14.55 3.76 1.62
CA GLN A 4 13.25 4.11 1.07
C GLN A 4 12.48 2.93 0.47
N ARG A 5 13.16 2.01 -0.25
CA ARG A 5 12.49 0.80 -0.78
C ARG A 5 12.04 -0.13 0.34
N ILE A 6 12.81 -0.21 1.43
CA ILE A 6 12.47 -1.03 2.61
C ILE A 6 11.25 -0.44 3.31
N ILE A 7 11.20 0.88 3.50
CA ILE A 7 10.06 1.59 4.10
C ILE A 7 8.81 1.41 3.24
N LEU A 8 8.92 1.56 1.91
CA LEU A 8 7.81 1.32 0.98
C LEU A 8 7.29 -0.12 1.06
N ALA A 9 8.19 -1.11 1.12
CA ALA A 9 7.80 -2.51 1.27
C ALA A 9 7.09 -2.77 2.61
N LEU A 10 7.57 -2.16 3.70
CA LEU A 10 6.95 -2.25 5.03
C LEU A 10 5.56 -1.62 5.05
N VAL A 11 5.40 -0.42 4.47
CA VAL A 11 4.11 0.24 4.35
C VAL A 11 3.14 -0.59 3.52
N PHE A 12 3.60 -1.13 2.39
CA PHE A 12 2.77 -2.01 1.55
C PHE A 12 2.34 -3.26 2.30
N PHE A 13 3.25 -3.87 3.08
CA PHE A 13 2.97 -5.05 3.89
C PHE A 13 1.93 -4.78 4.98
N ILE A 14 2.05 -3.65 5.69
CA ILE A 14 1.08 -3.25 6.73
C ILE A 14 -0.31 -3.05 6.12
N VAL A 15 -0.40 -2.39 4.97
CA VAL A 15 -1.72 -2.17 4.34
C VAL A 15 -2.30 -3.45 3.75
N LEU A 16 -1.47 -4.37 3.26
CA LEU A 16 -1.93 -5.70 2.87
C LEU A 16 -2.59 -6.41 4.06
N LEU A 17 -1.96 -6.38 5.23
CA LEU A 17 -2.50 -6.98 6.46
C LEU A 17 -3.79 -6.28 6.93
N ASP A 18 -3.84 -4.94 6.92
CA ASP A 18 -5.05 -4.17 7.28
C ASP A 18 -6.22 -4.48 6.34
N SER A 19 -5.96 -4.53 5.04
CA SER A 19 -6.97 -4.90 4.03
C SER A 19 -7.46 -6.32 4.21
N LEU A 20 -6.57 -7.29 4.47
CA LEU A 20 -6.95 -8.68 4.74
C LEU A 20 -7.78 -8.80 6.02
N ALA A 21 -7.40 -8.09 7.08
CA ALA A 21 -8.18 -8.05 8.32
C ALA A 21 -9.58 -7.48 8.06
N LYS A 22 -9.69 -6.32 7.40
CA LYS A 22 -11.00 -5.75 7.05
C LYS A 22 -11.83 -6.66 6.15
N PHE A 23 -11.18 -7.35 5.21
CA PHE A 23 -11.84 -8.34 4.36
C PHE A 23 -12.46 -9.49 5.16
N ILE A 24 -11.74 -10.01 6.16
CA ILE A 24 -12.19 -11.13 7.00
C ILE A 24 -13.23 -10.68 8.04
N PHE A 25 -13.08 -9.49 8.64
CA PHE A 25 -13.91 -9.02 9.75
C PHE A 25 -15.17 -8.23 9.35
N GLU A 26 -15.10 -7.36 8.33
CA GLU A 26 -16.25 -6.54 7.91
C GLU A 26 -17.01 -7.14 6.71
N GLY A 27 -16.47 -8.19 6.08
CA GLY A 27 -16.98 -8.72 4.82
C GLY A 27 -16.68 -7.80 3.63
N PHE A 28 -17.07 -8.21 2.42
CA PHE A 28 -16.71 -7.56 1.16
C PHE A 28 -17.38 -6.17 1.02
N SER A 29 -16.80 -5.15 1.66
CA SER A 29 -17.29 -3.77 1.64
C SER A 29 -16.62 -2.98 0.52
N LEU A 30 -17.43 -2.24 -0.24
CA LEU A 30 -16.99 -1.38 -1.34
C LEU A 30 -15.97 -0.33 -0.87
N LYS A 31 -16.08 0.09 0.40
CA LYS A 31 -15.12 1.01 1.04
C LYS A 31 -13.74 0.38 1.20
N THR A 32 -13.67 -0.87 1.63
CA THR A 32 -12.41 -1.62 1.83
C THR A 32 -11.69 -1.80 0.50
N LEU A 33 -12.43 -2.12 -0.56
CA LEU A 33 -11.91 -2.24 -1.92
C LEU A 33 -11.32 -0.92 -2.43
N LEU A 34 -12.00 0.19 -2.18
CA LEU A 34 -11.56 1.54 -2.57
C LEU A 34 -10.29 1.94 -1.81
N LEU A 35 -10.19 1.61 -0.53
CA LEU A 35 -9.01 1.85 0.32
C LEU A 35 -7.80 1.04 -0.15
N LEU A 36 -8.03 -0.22 -0.53
CA LEU A 36 -7.01 -1.12 -1.06
C LEU A 36 -6.49 -0.61 -2.41
N LEU A 37 -7.38 -0.22 -3.32
CA LEU A 37 -7.04 0.37 -4.62
C LEU A 37 -6.25 1.68 -4.48
N ALA A 38 -6.70 2.58 -3.60
CA ALA A 38 -6.01 3.84 -3.33
C ALA A 38 -4.60 3.61 -2.80
N THR A 39 -4.43 2.65 -1.89
CA THR A 39 -3.11 2.34 -1.34
C THR A 39 -2.19 1.76 -2.41
N VAL A 40 -2.66 0.78 -3.19
CA VAL A 40 -1.87 0.19 -4.28
C VAL A 40 -1.44 1.28 -5.27
N ALA A 41 -2.35 2.18 -5.64
CA ALA A 41 -2.04 3.30 -6.52
C ALA A 41 -0.93 4.21 -5.94
N ILE A 42 -1.02 4.58 -4.66
CA ILE A 42 0.00 5.43 -4.00
C ILE A 42 1.35 4.72 -3.92
N VAL A 43 1.38 3.44 -3.55
CA VAL A 43 2.62 2.68 -3.42
C VAL A 43 3.29 2.50 -4.78
N VAL A 44 2.51 2.15 -5.81
CA VAL A 44 3.02 2.02 -7.19
C VAL A 44 3.50 3.37 -7.72
N PHE A 45 2.75 4.44 -7.48
CA PHE A 45 3.14 5.81 -7.86
C PHE A 45 4.47 6.21 -7.22
N LEU A 46 4.61 6.02 -5.90
CA LEU A 46 5.84 6.34 -5.17
C LEU A 46 7.01 5.43 -5.56
N TRP A 47 6.74 4.19 -5.98
CA TRP A 47 7.77 3.27 -6.46
C TRP A 47 8.27 3.61 -7.87
N LEU A 48 7.38 4.08 -8.74
CA LEU A 48 7.69 4.54 -10.09
C LEU A 48 8.24 5.95 -10.12
N LEU A 49 7.98 6.77 -9.10
CA LEU A 49 8.56 8.09 -8.98
C LEU A 49 10.08 7.94 -8.87
N PRO A 50 10.86 8.33 -9.90
CA PRO A 50 12.30 8.25 -9.83
C PRO A 50 12.71 9.15 -8.67
N ASN A 51 13.43 8.55 -7.74
CA ASN A 51 14.00 9.21 -6.59
C ASN A 51 15.00 10.25 -7.13
N LYS A 52 14.52 11.42 -7.54
CA LYS A 52 15.31 12.60 -7.85
C LYS A 52 15.96 13.03 -6.53
N LYS A 53 17.05 12.34 -6.22
CA LYS A 53 18.15 12.91 -5.45
C LYS A 53 18.84 13.83 -6.43
N ASP A 54 18.40 15.09 -6.46
CA ASP A 54 19.34 16.20 -6.66
C ASP A 54 20.41 16.11 -5.54
#